data_AF-A0A0C3AHC6-F1
#
_entry.id   AF-A0A0C3AHC6-F1
#
_cell.length_a   1.000
_cell.length_b   1.000
_cell.length_c   1.000
_cell.angle_alpha   90.00
_cell.angle_beta   90.00
_cell.angle_gamma   90.00
#
_symmetry.space_group_name_H-M   'P 1'
#
loop_
_entity.id
_entity.type
_entity.pdbx_description
1 polymer ?
#
loop_
_entity_poly.entity_id
_entity_poly.type
_entity_poly.pdbx_seq_one_letter_code
_entity_poly.pdbx_strand_id
1 'polypeptide(L)'
;MESRNIETKPGTALKTLMEERQHLVEFVAMVQKSLDELRSLQATWNPKWSDSRISTLISPFLSYISNEIADREQSHAEIQSRLENVSVPAINKPHPDFDPSSMPENLEACYANYTKCHDAASAPEAQKSLQKWYNNWTGGFMDTMLPPIDRDFRKAVLGQQWAVDTAQDWYSRSFPDVLDRHQQSSEDVKSFLKCVLNNYSGICFKLSSSCSIALNNTAAFVSTRLIAPLHEKIEKEVLHPLLQKCDYRNYMTDGKISRPLVCLNASQRVDLILRALNSIGWHFLVEVPDPDLPIVFGLERKYDYKTVIESFKSINPALLLHLAQAALVCDTPLIPVTKQEVSQYRRGLPRSKIRIIIERIPEPVRKD
;
A
#
# COMPACT_ATOMS: atom_id res chain seq x y z
N MET A 1 58.46 8.67 -11.19
CA MET A 1 58.01 9.14 -9.86
C MET A 1 58.34 8.04 -8.88
N GLU A 2 59.49 8.14 -8.23
CA GLU A 2 59.93 7.21 -7.19
C GLU A 2 58.98 7.34 -6.00
N SER A 3 58.31 6.24 -5.66
CA SER A 3 57.61 6.10 -4.38
C SER A 3 58.66 6.17 -3.28
N ARG A 4 58.83 7.35 -2.67
CA ARG A 4 59.52 7.43 -1.37
C ARG A 4 58.79 6.45 -0.45
N ASN A 5 59.51 5.43 0.01
CA ASN A 5 59.10 4.54 1.09
C ASN A 5 58.74 5.43 2.28
N ILE A 6 57.45 5.72 2.46
CA ILE A 6 56.93 6.27 3.69
C ILE A 6 56.98 5.09 4.65
N GLU A 7 57.96 5.08 5.54
CA GLU A 7 58.05 4.05 6.57
C GLU A 7 56.72 3.97 7.33
N THR A 8 56.12 2.79 7.33
CA THR A 8 54.82 2.56 7.95
C THR A 8 54.95 2.72 9.46
N LYS A 9 54.18 3.65 10.04
CA LYS A 9 54.20 3.89 11.49
C LYS A 9 53.67 2.67 12.27
N PRO A 10 54.22 2.35 13.45
CA PRO A 10 53.61 1.39 14.36
C PRO A 10 52.13 1.72 14.60
N GLY A 11 51.27 0.70 14.66
CA GLY A 11 49.83 0.82 14.89
C GLY A 11 48.97 1.01 13.63
N THR A 12 49.57 1.35 12.48
CA THR A 12 48.85 1.53 11.20
C THR A 12 48.04 0.28 10.83
N ALA A 13 48.66 -0.91 10.94
CA ALA A 13 47.99 -2.16 10.61
C ALA A 13 46.77 -2.43 11.51
N LEU A 14 46.90 -2.20 12.83
CA LEU A 14 45.79 -2.35 13.76
C LEU A 14 44.63 -1.41 13.44
N LYS A 15 44.93 -0.17 13.08
CA LYS A 15 43.92 0.82 12.70
C LYS A 15 43.15 0.37 11.45
N THR A 16 43.86 -0.08 10.41
CA THR A 16 43.22 -0.63 9.20
C THR A 16 42.29 -1.80 9.52
N LEU A 17 42.72 -2.72 10.39
CA LEU A 17 41.87 -3.85 10.83
C LEU A 17 40.60 -3.38 11.53
N MET A 18 40.68 -2.33 12.35
CA MET A 18 39.51 -1.76 13.04
C MET A 18 38.54 -1.07 12.07
N GLU A 19 39.05 -0.39 11.05
CA GLU A 19 38.23 0.24 10.00
C GLU A 19 37.51 -0.82 9.14
N GLU A 20 38.22 -1.85 8.69
CA GLU A 20 37.64 -2.98 7.95
C GLU A 20 36.54 -3.68 8.75
N ARG A 21 36.76 -3.86 10.06
CA ARG A 21 35.76 -4.41 10.99
C ARG A 21 34.48 -3.56 11.03
N GLN A 22 34.61 -2.23 11.04
CA GLN A 22 33.43 -1.35 11.07
C GLN A 22 32.62 -1.46 9.77
N HIS A 23 33.29 -1.52 8.62
CA HIS A 23 32.63 -1.72 7.32
C HIS A 23 31.85 -3.05 7.25
N LEU A 24 32.38 -4.12 7.85
CA LEU A 24 31.69 -5.40 7.93
C LEU A 24 30.39 -5.31 8.74
N VAL A 25 30.39 -4.58 9.86
CA VAL A 25 29.19 -4.36 10.68
C VAL A 25 28.12 -3.56 9.91
N GLU A 26 28.52 -2.51 9.21
CA GLU A 26 27.62 -1.68 8.41
C GLU A 26 26.99 -2.45 7.25
N PHE A 27 27.80 -3.27 6.55
CA PHE A 27 27.32 -4.12 5.47
C PHE A 27 26.25 -5.10 5.94
N VAL A 28 26.46 -5.73 7.10
CA VAL A 28 25.49 -6.63 7.71
C VAL A 28 24.17 -5.92 8.05
N ALA A 29 24.24 -4.72 8.62
CA ALA A 29 23.05 -3.94 8.96
C ALA A 29 22.22 -3.57 7.72
N MET A 30 22.87 -3.33 6.58
CA MET A 30 22.20 -3.06 5.30
C MET A 30 21.35 -4.25 4.83
N VAL A 31 21.85 -5.48 4.97
CA VAL A 31 21.14 -6.70 4.54
C VAL A 31 19.80 -6.90 5.29
N GLN A 32 19.70 -6.44 6.54
CA GLN A 32 18.51 -6.60 7.40
C GLN A 32 17.31 -5.75 6.97
N LYS A 33 17.51 -4.65 6.22
CA LYS A 33 16.46 -3.65 5.95
C LYS A 33 15.41 -4.04 4.89
N SER A 34 15.54 -5.19 4.21
CA SER A 34 14.77 -5.51 3.00
C SER A 34 13.42 -6.25 3.19
N LEU A 35 12.98 -6.52 4.43
CA LEU A 35 11.80 -7.37 4.71
C LEU A 35 10.47 -6.65 4.99
N ASP A 36 10.51 -5.40 5.44
CA ASP A 36 9.32 -4.73 5.99
C ASP A 36 8.25 -4.43 4.93
N GLU A 37 8.65 -4.31 3.66
CA GLU A 37 7.76 -3.93 2.56
C GLU A 37 6.74 -5.04 2.20
N LEU A 38 7.12 -6.32 2.28
CA LEU A 38 6.23 -7.43 1.87
C LEU A 38 5.15 -7.76 2.91
N ARG A 39 5.46 -7.61 4.21
CA ARG A 39 4.45 -7.78 5.28
C ARG A 39 3.37 -6.70 5.21
N SER A 40 3.76 -5.48 4.80
CA SER A 40 2.81 -4.39 4.61
C SER A 40 1.76 -4.73 3.55
N LEU A 41 2.16 -5.43 2.47
CA LEU A 41 1.26 -5.86 1.40
C LEU A 41 0.27 -6.92 1.91
N GLN A 42 0.71 -7.90 2.69
CA GLN A 42 -0.16 -8.93 3.27
C GLN A 42 -1.23 -8.33 4.21
N ALA A 43 -0.87 -7.30 4.97
CA ALA A 43 -1.80 -6.63 5.88
C ALA A 43 -2.97 -5.92 5.17
N THR A 44 -2.85 -5.65 3.86
CA THR A 44 -3.92 -5.02 3.06
C THR A 44 -4.95 -6.02 2.50
N TRP A 45 -4.76 -7.32 2.69
CA TRP A 45 -5.64 -8.34 2.12
C TRP A 45 -7.02 -8.31 2.76
N ASN A 46 -8.07 -8.35 1.92
CA ASN A 46 -9.43 -8.48 2.42
C ASN A 46 -9.72 -9.96 2.75
N PRO A 47 -10.03 -10.30 4.01
CA PRO A 47 -10.26 -11.70 4.40
C PRO A 47 -11.47 -12.31 3.69
N LYS A 48 -12.43 -11.51 3.22
CA LYS A 48 -13.62 -12.00 2.50
C LYS A 48 -13.30 -12.59 1.12
N TRP A 49 -12.08 -12.39 0.62
CA TRP A 49 -11.64 -12.91 -0.67
C TRP A 49 -11.61 -14.44 -0.71
N SER A 50 -11.26 -15.11 0.39
CA SER A 50 -11.26 -16.58 0.48
C SER A 50 -12.65 -17.18 0.30
N ASP A 51 -13.67 -16.46 0.78
CA ASP A 51 -15.06 -16.94 0.80
C ASP A 51 -15.84 -16.48 -0.44
N SER A 52 -15.21 -15.68 -1.29
CA SER A 52 -15.81 -15.15 -2.52
C SER A 52 -15.78 -16.19 -3.65
N ARG A 53 -16.66 -16.04 -4.64
CA ARG A 53 -16.65 -16.91 -5.83
C ARG A 53 -15.40 -16.75 -6.70
N ILE A 54 -14.68 -15.63 -6.56
CA ILE A 54 -13.42 -15.37 -7.26
C ILE A 54 -12.21 -15.96 -6.52
N SER A 55 -12.40 -16.62 -5.36
CA SER A 55 -11.31 -17.19 -4.56
C SER A 55 -10.41 -18.12 -5.38
N THR A 56 -11.00 -18.93 -6.26
CA THR A 56 -10.26 -19.83 -7.18
C THR A 56 -9.38 -19.10 -8.19
N LEU A 57 -9.72 -17.86 -8.55
CA LEU A 57 -8.92 -17.01 -9.44
C LEU A 57 -7.76 -16.32 -8.71
N ILE A 58 -8.01 -15.82 -7.50
CA ILE A 58 -7.04 -14.99 -6.76
C ILE A 58 -6.16 -15.78 -5.79
N SER A 59 -6.61 -16.94 -5.33
CA SER A 59 -5.86 -17.78 -4.38
C SER A 59 -4.48 -18.23 -4.88
N PRO A 60 -4.24 -18.53 -6.17
CA PRO A 60 -2.88 -18.88 -6.61
C PRO A 60 -1.90 -17.72 -6.42
N PHE A 61 -2.33 -16.49 -6.67
CA PHE A 61 -1.52 -15.29 -6.47
C PHE A 61 -1.27 -14.99 -4.99
N LEU A 62 -2.32 -15.09 -4.15
CA LEU A 62 -2.17 -14.91 -2.70
C LEU A 62 -1.26 -15.99 -2.09
N SER A 63 -1.36 -17.23 -2.56
CA SER A 63 -0.48 -18.33 -2.14
C SER A 63 0.97 -18.07 -2.55
N TYR A 64 1.21 -17.53 -3.76
CA TYR A 64 2.55 -17.14 -4.19
C TYR A 64 3.16 -16.09 -3.25
N ILE A 65 2.43 -15.02 -2.93
CA ILE A 65 2.95 -13.97 -2.03
C ILE A 65 3.20 -14.52 -0.62
N SER A 66 2.30 -15.36 -0.09
CA SER A 66 2.50 -16.00 1.22
C SER A 66 3.76 -16.86 1.26
N ASN A 67 4.01 -17.64 0.20
CA ASN A 67 5.22 -18.45 0.08
C ASN A 67 6.48 -17.57 -0.01
N GLU A 68 6.41 -16.44 -0.73
CA GLU A 68 7.52 -15.48 -0.80
C GLU A 68 7.87 -14.88 0.55
N ILE A 69 6.86 -14.51 1.34
CA ILE A 69 7.07 -14.02 2.71
C ILE A 69 7.74 -15.10 3.56
N ALA A 70 7.21 -16.32 3.57
CA ALA A 70 7.73 -17.41 4.38
C ALA A 70 9.18 -17.79 4.01
N ASP A 71 9.49 -17.92 2.72
CA ASP A 71 10.84 -18.26 2.26
C ASP A 71 11.85 -17.16 2.63
N ARG A 72 11.46 -15.87 2.54
CA ARG A 72 12.31 -14.74 2.94
C ARG A 72 12.50 -14.66 4.46
N GLU A 73 11.46 -14.92 5.26
CA GLU A 73 11.56 -14.96 6.72
C GLU A 73 12.48 -16.09 7.19
N GLN A 74 12.34 -17.29 6.61
CA GLN A 74 13.22 -18.42 6.91
C GLN A 74 14.68 -18.10 6.56
N SER A 75 14.92 -17.53 5.37
CA SER A 75 16.27 -17.11 4.98
C SER A 75 16.85 -16.07 5.93
N HIS A 76 16.05 -15.10 6.38
CA HIS A 76 16.51 -14.09 7.31
C HIS A 76 16.84 -14.68 8.68
N ALA A 77 16.00 -15.57 9.21
CA ALA A 77 16.28 -16.28 10.46
C ALA A 77 17.60 -17.07 10.38
N GLU A 78 17.86 -17.75 9.25
CA GLU A 78 19.12 -18.47 9.04
C GLU A 78 20.32 -17.52 8.94
N ILE A 79 20.18 -16.42 8.19
CA ILE A 79 21.21 -15.38 8.06
C ILE A 79 21.53 -14.78 9.42
N GLN A 80 20.52 -14.46 10.23
CA GLN A 80 20.69 -13.88 11.55
C GLN A 80 21.35 -14.85 12.53
N SER A 81 20.94 -16.12 12.55
CA SER A 81 21.59 -17.15 13.38
C SER A 81 23.06 -17.34 13.00
N ARG A 82 23.39 -17.30 11.71
CA ARG A 82 24.79 -17.39 11.24
C ARG A 82 25.59 -16.15 11.59
N LEU A 83 24.96 -14.97 11.53
CA LEU A 83 25.58 -13.72 11.92
C LEU A 83 25.95 -13.69 13.40
N GLU A 84 25.10 -14.21 14.28
CA GLU A 84 25.39 -14.33 15.72
C GLU A 84 26.64 -15.19 16.00
N ASN A 85 26.96 -16.12 15.10
CA ASN A 85 28.15 -16.96 15.17
C ASN A 85 29.41 -16.26 14.62
N VAL A 86 29.29 -15.13 13.91
CA VAL A 86 30.42 -14.29 13.51
C VAL A 86 30.82 -13.46 14.73
N SER A 87 31.51 -14.10 15.67
CA SER A 87 32.03 -13.42 16.86
C SER A 87 33.16 -12.48 16.49
N VAL A 88 33.09 -11.26 16.99
CA VAL A 88 34.18 -10.31 16.81
C VAL A 88 35.14 -10.42 17.99
N PRO A 89 36.40 -10.81 17.77
CA PRO A 89 37.33 -11.04 18.86
C PRO A 89 37.62 -9.75 19.64
N ALA A 90 37.72 -9.89 20.96
CA ALA A 90 38.22 -8.82 21.83
C ALA A 90 39.73 -8.64 21.63
N ILE A 91 40.20 -7.39 21.53
CA ILE A 91 41.63 -7.09 21.55
C ILE A 91 42.09 -7.23 23.00
N ASN A 92 42.95 -8.21 23.27
CA ASN A 92 43.52 -8.39 24.60
C ASN A 92 44.52 -7.26 24.87
N LYS A 93 44.37 -6.59 26.01
CA LYS A 93 45.33 -5.59 26.47
C LYS A 93 46.53 -6.29 27.10
N PRO A 94 47.77 -6.01 26.67
CA PRO A 94 48.97 -6.61 27.26
C PRO A 94 49.25 -6.06 28.67
N HIS A 95 48.82 -4.83 28.94
CA HIS A 95 48.97 -4.15 30.23
C HIS A 95 47.78 -3.19 30.46
N PRO A 96 47.33 -2.96 31.71
CA PRO A 96 46.26 -1.99 31.99
C PRO A 96 46.54 -0.58 31.46
N ASP A 97 47.81 -0.18 31.51
CA ASP A 97 48.27 1.17 31.14
C ASP A 97 48.72 1.29 29.67
N PHE A 98 48.62 0.21 28.88
CA PHE A 98 48.98 0.22 27.47
C PHE A 98 47.77 -0.18 26.63
N ASP A 99 47.23 0.79 25.89
CA ASP A 99 46.17 0.56 24.92
C ASP A 99 46.77 0.48 23.50
N PRO A 100 46.75 -0.72 22.85
CA PRO A 100 47.28 -0.89 21.50
C PRO A 100 46.67 0.08 20.47
N SER A 101 45.43 0.52 20.69
CA SER A 101 44.75 1.48 19.80
C SER A 101 45.31 2.91 19.86
N SER A 102 46.07 3.24 20.91
CA SER A 102 46.77 4.52 21.11
C SER A 102 48.30 4.39 21.07
N MET A 103 48.80 3.23 20.63
CA MET A 103 50.23 2.93 20.56
C MET A 103 51.03 3.96 19.74
N PRO A 104 50.58 4.42 18.54
CA PRO A 104 51.32 5.42 17.79
C PRO A 104 51.53 6.70 18.61
N GLU A 105 50.48 7.21 19.24
CA GLU A 105 50.50 8.45 20.02
C GLU A 105 51.40 8.32 21.26
N ASN A 106 51.35 7.16 21.93
CA ASN A 106 52.18 6.90 23.11
C ASN A 106 53.67 6.83 22.75
N LEU A 107 54.03 6.13 21.66
CA LEU A 107 55.41 6.01 21.20
C LEU A 107 55.96 7.37 20.74
N GLU A 108 55.15 8.14 19.98
CA GLU A 108 55.53 9.48 19.52
C GLU A 108 55.74 10.44 20.70
N ALA A 109 54.86 10.42 21.70
CA ALA A 109 54.98 11.25 22.91
C ALA A 109 56.25 10.91 23.72
N CYS A 110 56.51 9.61 23.94
CA CYS A 110 57.72 9.18 24.65
C CYS A 110 59.00 9.55 23.88
N TYR A 111 59.02 9.37 22.57
CA TYR A 111 60.16 9.72 21.73
C TYR A 111 60.41 11.23 21.67
N ALA A 112 59.35 12.04 21.57
CA ALA A 112 59.45 13.49 21.62
C ALA A 112 60.02 13.98 22.97
N ASN A 113 59.57 13.38 24.08
CA ASN A 113 60.09 13.71 25.41
C ASN A 113 61.57 13.30 25.57
N TYR A 114 61.93 12.11 25.09
CA TYR A 114 63.34 11.67 25.01
C TYR A 114 64.19 12.68 24.23
N THR A 115 63.76 13.05 23.02
CA THR A 115 64.51 13.97 22.15
C THR A 115 64.70 15.32 22.83
N LYS A 116 63.63 15.87 23.42
CA LYS A 116 63.69 17.13 24.18
C LYS A 116 64.70 17.07 25.33
N CYS A 117 64.67 16.00 26.13
CA CYS A 117 65.59 15.86 27.27
C CYS A 117 67.02 15.55 26.82
N HIS A 118 67.19 14.80 25.73
CA HIS A 118 68.47 14.52 25.10
C HIS A 118 69.15 15.80 24.63
N ASP A 119 68.42 16.66 23.92
CA ASP A 119 68.94 17.92 23.40
C ASP A 119 69.31 18.87 24.54
N ALA A 120 68.49 18.92 25.59
CA ALA A 120 68.78 19.70 26.79
C ALA A 120 70.04 19.20 27.51
N ALA A 121 70.19 17.88 27.69
CA ALA A 121 71.36 17.29 28.35
C ALA A 121 72.64 17.37 27.48
N SER A 122 72.48 17.35 26.15
CA SER A 122 73.59 17.42 25.18
C SER A 122 74.06 18.84 24.89
N ALA A 123 73.33 19.86 25.35
CA ALA A 123 73.75 21.25 25.20
C ALA A 123 75.14 21.48 25.84
N PRO A 124 76.06 22.23 25.20
CA PRO A 124 77.43 22.42 25.70
C PRO A 124 77.51 22.95 27.14
N GLU A 125 76.60 23.85 27.51
CA GLU A 125 76.50 24.43 28.86
C GLU A 125 76.01 23.40 29.88
N ALA A 126 75.05 22.55 29.49
CA ALA A 126 74.55 21.47 30.32
C ALA A 126 75.63 20.41 30.57
N GLN A 127 76.37 20.01 29.53
CA GLN A 127 77.47 19.05 29.66
C GLN A 127 78.57 19.55 30.58
N LYS A 128 78.98 20.82 30.45
CA LYS A 128 79.96 21.45 31.37
C LYS A 128 79.45 21.47 32.81
N SER A 129 78.17 21.79 33.01
CA SER A 129 77.53 21.82 34.34
C SER A 129 77.49 20.43 34.97
N LEU A 130 77.08 19.41 34.21
CA LEU A 130 77.06 18.00 34.64
C LEU A 130 78.47 17.48 34.98
N GLN A 131 79.47 17.79 34.15
CA GLN A 131 80.85 17.39 34.37
C GLN A 131 81.44 18.06 35.63
N LYS A 132 81.14 19.33 35.86
CA LYS A 132 81.52 20.05 37.09
C LYS A 132 80.87 19.42 38.32
N TRP A 133 79.58 19.09 38.25
CA TRP A 133 78.88 18.41 39.35
C TRP A 133 79.53 17.06 39.67
N TYR A 134 79.82 16.25 38.64
CA TYR A 134 80.48 14.96 38.79
C TYR A 134 81.87 15.07 39.43
N ASN A 135 82.68 16.03 38.99
CA ASN A 135 84.03 16.25 39.53
C ASN A 135 84.05 16.71 41.00
N ASN A 136 82.96 17.33 41.46
CA ASN A 136 82.82 17.86 42.82
C ASN A 136 82.05 16.91 43.75
N TRP A 137 81.68 15.72 43.28
CA TRP A 137 80.89 14.78 44.06
C TRP A 137 81.71 14.15 45.19
N THR A 138 81.31 14.39 46.44
CA THR A 138 82.05 13.94 47.64
C THR A 138 81.53 12.63 48.22
N GLY A 139 80.45 12.06 47.66
CA GLY A 139 79.80 10.83 48.15
C GLY A 139 78.94 10.99 49.41
N GLY A 140 78.75 12.22 49.93
CA GLY A 140 77.90 12.49 51.09
C GLY A 140 76.40 12.38 50.81
N PHE A 141 75.60 12.05 51.84
CA PHE A 141 74.15 11.79 51.73
C PHE A 141 73.34 12.96 51.10
N MET A 142 73.72 14.21 51.35
CA MET A 142 73.09 15.41 50.75
C MET A 142 73.52 15.68 49.30
N ASP A 143 74.64 15.09 48.84
CA ASP A 143 75.16 15.20 47.47
C ASP A 143 74.74 14.02 46.57
N THR A 144 73.77 13.20 47.01
CA THR A 144 73.31 12.00 46.30
C THR A 144 72.27 12.26 45.23
N MET A 145 71.60 13.42 45.25
CA MET A 145 70.59 13.74 44.24
C MET A 145 71.24 14.15 42.93
N LEU A 146 70.96 13.37 41.87
CA LEU A 146 71.34 13.72 40.51
C LEU A 146 70.77 15.08 40.09
N PRO A 147 71.50 15.87 39.27
CA PRO A 147 71.00 17.12 38.71
C PRO A 147 69.67 16.93 37.98
N PRO A 148 68.73 17.89 38.06
CA PRO A 148 67.42 17.79 37.42
C PRO A 148 67.50 17.37 35.94
N ILE A 149 68.42 17.96 35.19
CA ILE A 149 68.59 17.70 33.75
C ILE A 149 68.99 16.24 33.46
N ASP A 150 69.83 15.63 34.31
CA ASP A 150 70.21 14.22 34.18
C ASP A 150 69.09 13.28 34.65
N ARG A 151 68.37 13.64 35.72
CA ARG A 151 67.20 12.87 36.19
C ARG A 151 66.09 12.82 35.15
N ASP A 152 65.76 13.98 34.56
CA ASP A 152 64.70 14.09 33.58
C ASP A 152 65.08 13.35 32.30
N PHE A 153 66.34 13.44 31.86
CA PHE A 153 66.85 12.64 30.75
C PHE A 153 66.78 11.13 31.02
N ARG A 154 67.23 10.66 32.18
CA ARG A 154 67.13 9.24 32.57
C ARG A 154 65.69 8.75 32.60
N LYS A 155 64.77 9.53 33.16
CA LYS A 155 63.33 9.21 33.18
C LYS A 155 62.75 9.15 31.76
N ALA A 156 63.14 10.07 30.89
CA ALA A 156 62.70 10.09 29.50
C ALA A 156 63.22 8.88 28.72
N VAL A 157 64.49 8.48 28.93
CA VAL A 157 65.08 7.26 28.35
C VAL A 157 64.34 6.02 28.84
N LEU A 158 64.16 5.86 30.16
CA LEU A 158 63.45 4.72 30.73
C LEU A 158 62.00 4.64 30.25
N GLY A 159 61.31 5.78 30.15
CA GLY A 159 59.95 5.85 29.64
C GLY A 159 59.85 5.45 28.16
N GLN A 160 60.79 5.90 27.33
CA GLN A 160 60.85 5.53 25.92
C GLN A 160 61.20 4.05 25.73
N GLN A 161 62.18 3.53 26.48
CA GLN A 161 62.55 2.11 26.44
C GLN A 161 61.38 1.23 26.87
N TRP A 162 60.73 1.55 27.99
CA TRP A 162 59.55 0.83 28.46
C TRP A 162 58.43 0.81 27.41
N ALA A 163 58.15 1.94 26.76
CA ALA A 163 57.11 2.02 25.74
C ALA A 163 57.47 1.17 24.49
N VAL A 164 58.74 1.18 24.06
CA VAL A 164 59.22 0.34 22.96
C VAL A 164 59.17 -1.13 23.31
N ASP A 165 59.68 -1.52 24.47
CA ASP A 165 59.71 -2.92 24.92
C ASP A 165 58.28 -3.47 25.04
N THR A 166 57.35 -2.68 25.59
CA THR A 166 55.94 -3.05 25.70
C THR A 166 55.28 -3.20 24.33
N ALA A 167 55.57 -2.28 23.39
CA ALA A 167 55.05 -2.37 22.03
C ALA A 167 55.63 -3.60 21.30
N GLN A 168 56.93 -3.86 21.42
CA GLN A 168 57.59 -5.02 20.83
C GLN A 168 57.06 -6.34 21.40
N ASP A 169 56.83 -6.42 22.72
CA ASP A 169 56.23 -7.58 23.37
C ASP A 169 54.83 -7.85 22.81
N TRP A 170 54.00 -6.80 22.67
CA TRP A 170 52.68 -6.92 22.08
C TRP A 170 52.72 -7.38 20.62
N TYR A 171 53.60 -6.80 19.79
CA TYR A 171 53.78 -7.24 18.40
C TYR A 171 54.24 -8.68 18.28
N SER A 172 55.06 -9.14 19.22
CA SER A 172 55.63 -10.49 19.17
C SER A 172 54.66 -11.54 19.70
N ARG A 173 53.89 -11.21 20.74
CA ARG A 173 53.05 -12.18 21.47
C ARG A 173 51.58 -12.12 21.13
N SER A 174 51.04 -10.92 20.93
CA SER A 174 49.58 -10.71 20.85
C SER A 174 49.10 -10.36 19.44
N PHE A 175 49.93 -9.66 18.67
CA PHE A 175 49.55 -9.22 17.32
C PHE A 175 49.35 -10.37 16.32
N PRO A 176 50.15 -11.46 16.32
CA PRO A 176 49.89 -12.61 15.46
C PRO A 176 48.50 -13.20 15.70
N ASP A 177 48.10 -13.36 16.96
CA ASP A 177 46.76 -13.83 17.32
C ASP A 177 45.66 -12.86 16.84
N VAL A 178 45.92 -11.55 16.80
CA VAL A 178 44.96 -10.57 16.25
C VAL A 178 44.82 -10.77 14.74
N LEU A 179 45.93 -10.98 14.02
CA LEU A 179 45.91 -11.23 12.58
C LEU A 179 45.22 -12.55 12.23
N ASP A 180 45.55 -13.63 12.93
CA ASP A 180 44.92 -14.95 12.71
C ASP A 180 43.41 -14.89 12.94
N ARG A 181 42.98 -14.17 13.99
CA ARG A 181 41.56 -13.97 14.27
C ARG A 181 40.87 -13.06 13.25
N HIS A 182 41.53 -12.03 12.73
CA HIS A 182 40.99 -11.22 11.62
C HIS A 182 40.86 -12.03 10.33
N GLN A 183 41.87 -12.85 10.02
CA GLN A 183 41.83 -13.76 8.88
C GLN A 183 40.69 -14.76 9.02
N GLN A 184 40.53 -15.36 10.19
CA GLN A 184 39.41 -16.27 10.46
C GLN A 184 38.07 -15.54 10.33
N SER A 185 37.93 -14.35 10.91
CA SER A 185 36.72 -13.53 10.78
C SER A 185 36.40 -13.19 9.32
N SER A 186 37.43 -12.91 8.51
CA SER A 186 37.27 -12.64 7.08
C SER A 186 36.80 -13.88 6.31
N GLU A 187 37.34 -15.07 6.62
CA GLU A 187 36.87 -16.33 6.02
C GLU A 187 35.47 -16.71 6.51
N ASP A 188 35.11 -16.42 7.76
CA ASP A 188 33.76 -16.60 8.30
C ASP A 188 32.76 -15.69 7.58
N VAL A 189 33.08 -14.41 7.37
CA VAL A 189 32.28 -13.48 6.56
C VAL A 189 32.13 -13.97 5.13
N LYS A 190 33.20 -14.45 4.50
CA LYS A 190 33.16 -14.99 3.14
C LYS A 190 32.28 -16.25 3.06
N SER A 191 32.38 -17.13 4.04
CA SER A 191 31.51 -18.32 4.16
C SER A 191 30.04 -17.91 4.35
N PHE A 192 29.80 -16.92 5.20
CA PHE A 192 28.49 -16.30 5.40
C PHE A 192 27.94 -15.71 4.09
N LEU A 193 28.71 -14.92 3.35
CA LEU A 193 28.30 -14.34 2.06
C LEU A 193 27.96 -15.42 1.04
N LYS A 194 28.78 -16.48 0.93
CA LYS A 194 28.46 -17.62 0.07
C LYS A 194 27.14 -18.28 0.46
N CYS A 195 26.90 -18.45 1.76
CA CYS A 195 25.65 -18.99 2.28
C CYS A 195 24.46 -18.09 1.91
N VAL A 196 24.58 -16.78 2.17
CA VAL A 196 23.56 -15.77 1.82
C VAL A 196 23.23 -15.84 0.32
N LEU A 197 24.24 -15.84 -0.54
CA LEU A 197 24.05 -15.91 -1.99
C LEU A 197 23.41 -17.22 -2.43
N ASN A 198 23.80 -18.36 -1.84
CA ASN A 198 23.18 -19.66 -2.13
C ASN A 198 21.72 -19.70 -1.66
N ASN A 199 21.42 -19.13 -0.49
CA ASN A 199 20.05 -19.01 0.03
C ASN A 199 19.20 -18.15 -0.89
N TYR A 200 19.68 -16.98 -1.32
CA TYR A 200 18.97 -16.16 -2.29
C TYR A 200 18.77 -16.88 -3.63
N SER A 201 19.78 -17.60 -4.14
CA SER A 201 19.62 -18.43 -5.35
C SER A 201 18.54 -19.49 -5.18
N GLY A 202 18.47 -20.14 -4.01
CA GLY A 202 17.44 -21.12 -3.67
C GLY A 202 16.04 -20.50 -3.60
N ILE A 203 15.91 -19.32 -2.97
CA ILE A 203 14.67 -18.55 -2.93
C ILE A 203 14.24 -18.19 -4.35
N CYS A 204 15.14 -17.64 -5.18
CA CYS A 204 14.82 -17.31 -6.58
C CYS A 204 14.28 -18.52 -7.35
N PHE A 205 14.86 -19.71 -7.16
CA PHE A 205 14.36 -20.93 -7.78
C PHE A 205 12.96 -21.33 -7.27
N LYS A 206 12.76 -21.33 -5.96
CA LYS A 206 11.44 -21.61 -5.33
C LYS A 206 10.36 -20.62 -5.75
N LEU A 207 10.69 -19.33 -5.81
CA LEU A 207 9.81 -18.26 -6.26
C LEU A 207 9.48 -18.43 -7.74
N SER A 208 10.46 -18.74 -8.58
CA SER A 208 10.23 -19.01 -10.01
C SER A 208 9.28 -20.20 -10.21
N SER A 209 9.48 -21.29 -9.46
CA SER A 209 8.59 -22.45 -9.47
C SER A 209 7.18 -22.09 -8.97
N SER A 210 7.08 -21.38 -7.83
CA SER A 210 5.80 -20.97 -7.25
C SER A 210 5.04 -20.02 -8.16
N CYS A 211 5.72 -19.08 -8.81
CA CYS A 211 5.16 -18.18 -9.80
C CYS A 211 4.63 -18.97 -11.00
N SER A 212 5.39 -19.94 -11.50
CA SER A 212 4.95 -20.81 -12.60
C SER A 212 3.70 -21.62 -12.24
N ILE A 213 3.62 -22.15 -11.01
CA ILE A 213 2.41 -22.83 -10.51
C ILE A 213 1.23 -21.86 -10.43
N ALA A 214 1.46 -20.66 -9.88
CA ALA A 214 0.42 -19.64 -9.76
C ALA A 214 -0.11 -19.19 -11.13
N LEU A 215 0.79 -18.99 -12.10
CA LEU A 215 0.45 -18.67 -13.49
C LEU A 215 -0.36 -19.80 -14.13
N ASN A 216 0.08 -21.05 -14.01
CA ASN A 216 -0.64 -22.19 -14.57
C ASN A 216 -2.03 -22.36 -13.94
N ASN A 217 -2.14 -22.22 -12.62
CA ASN A 217 -3.43 -22.29 -11.91
C ASN A 217 -4.36 -21.14 -12.31
N THR A 218 -3.82 -19.93 -12.47
CA THR A 218 -4.59 -18.77 -12.94
C THR A 218 -5.02 -18.94 -14.39
N ALA A 219 -4.15 -19.47 -15.26
CA ALA A 219 -4.46 -19.75 -16.66
C ALA A 219 -5.49 -20.89 -16.82
N ALA A 220 -5.49 -21.84 -15.90
CA ALA A 220 -6.50 -22.91 -15.84
C ALA A 220 -7.86 -22.42 -15.34
N PHE A 221 -7.98 -21.17 -14.87
CA PHE A 221 -9.26 -20.60 -14.46
C PHE A 221 -10.21 -20.49 -15.66
N VAL A 222 -11.39 -21.10 -15.53
CA VAL A 222 -12.41 -21.09 -16.57
C VAL A 222 -13.55 -20.15 -16.15
N SER A 223 -13.60 -18.96 -16.76
CA SER A 223 -14.63 -17.95 -16.46
C SER A 223 -16.05 -18.44 -16.68
N THR A 224 -16.28 -19.34 -17.65
CA THR A 224 -17.61 -19.91 -17.90
C THR A 224 -18.13 -20.72 -16.72
N ARG A 225 -17.27 -21.42 -15.96
CA ARG A 225 -17.67 -22.13 -14.73
C ARG A 225 -18.07 -21.17 -13.61
N LEU A 226 -17.47 -19.99 -13.55
CA LEU A 226 -17.83 -18.95 -12.58
C LEU A 226 -19.19 -18.33 -12.92
N ILE A 227 -19.44 -18.03 -14.20
CA ILE A 227 -20.58 -17.23 -14.65
C ILE A 227 -21.82 -18.09 -14.96
N ALA A 228 -21.68 -19.33 -15.43
CA ALA A 228 -22.82 -20.17 -15.81
C ALA A 228 -23.90 -20.31 -14.70
N PRO A 229 -23.55 -20.54 -13.42
CA PRO A 229 -24.55 -20.60 -12.35
C PRO A 229 -25.28 -19.27 -12.11
N LEU A 230 -24.72 -18.13 -12.52
CA LEU A 230 -25.39 -16.83 -12.47
C LEU A 230 -26.39 -16.70 -13.62
N HIS A 231 -26.06 -17.18 -14.83
CA HIS A 231 -27.03 -17.22 -15.93
C HIS A 231 -28.25 -18.06 -15.55
N GLU A 232 -28.04 -19.27 -14.99
CA GLU A 232 -29.16 -20.10 -14.53
C GLU A 232 -30.00 -19.43 -13.44
N LYS A 233 -29.37 -18.67 -12.54
CA LYS A 233 -30.09 -17.90 -11.52
C LYS A 233 -30.89 -16.76 -12.14
N ILE A 234 -30.31 -16.01 -13.07
CA ILE A 234 -31.00 -14.94 -13.78
C ILE A 234 -32.18 -15.50 -14.56
N GLU A 235 -32.03 -16.64 -15.24
CA GLU A 235 -33.14 -17.29 -15.95
C GLU A 235 -34.28 -17.66 -14.99
N LYS A 236 -33.97 -18.16 -13.80
CA LYS A 236 -34.96 -18.42 -12.74
C LYS A 236 -35.59 -17.14 -12.21
N GLU A 237 -34.80 -16.09 -12.02
CA GLU A 237 -35.27 -14.78 -11.57
C GLU A 237 -36.21 -14.14 -12.59
N VAL A 238 -35.91 -14.22 -13.89
CA VAL A 238 -36.78 -13.71 -14.97
C VAL A 238 -38.15 -14.40 -14.96
N LEU A 239 -38.20 -15.68 -14.59
CA LEU A 239 -39.45 -16.43 -14.44
C LEU A 239 -40.19 -16.15 -13.12
N HIS A 240 -39.60 -15.38 -12.20
CA HIS A 240 -40.18 -15.11 -10.88
C HIS A 240 -41.52 -14.37 -11.02
N PRO A 241 -42.57 -14.74 -10.26
CA PRO A 241 -43.91 -14.13 -10.39
C PRO A 241 -43.93 -12.61 -10.26
N LEU A 242 -43.02 -12.02 -9.47
CA LEU A 242 -42.90 -10.56 -9.33
C LEU A 242 -42.44 -9.85 -10.63
N LEU A 243 -41.80 -10.58 -11.55
CA LEU A 243 -41.39 -10.07 -12.85
C LEU A 243 -42.37 -10.47 -13.97
N GLN A 244 -43.36 -11.30 -13.69
CA GLN A 244 -44.40 -11.64 -14.64
C GLN A 244 -45.46 -10.53 -14.70
N LYS A 245 -45.91 -10.22 -15.93
CA LYS A 245 -47.04 -9.29 -16.11
C LYS A 245 -48.30 -9.93 -15.53
N CYS A 246 -48.97 -9.23 -14.63
CA CYS A 246 -50.27 -9.65 -14.14
C CYS A 246 -51.35 -9.41 -15.19
N ASP A 247 -52.22 -10.39 -15.40
CA ASP A 247 -53.44 -10.20 -16.17
C ASP A 247 -54.43 -9.34 -15.37
N TYR A 248 -54.88 -8.24 -15.98
CA TYR A 248 -56.02 -7.51 -15.43
C TYR A 248 -57.31 -8.26 -15.76
N ARG A 249 -58.04 -8.67 -14.72
CA ARG A 249 -59.37 -9.28 -14.84
C ARG A 249 -60.44 -8.22 -14.61
N ASN A 250 -61.21 -7.94 -15.64
CA ASN A 250 -62.31 -6.98 -15.56
C ASN A 250 -63.57 -7.69 -15.02
N TYR A 251 -63.84 -7.52 -13.72
CA TYR A 251 -64.99 -8.11 -13.02
C TYR A 251 -66.34 -7.52 -13.44
N MET A 252 -66.36 -6.36 -14.11
CA MET A 252 -67.59 -5.85 -14.76
C MET A 252 -67.95 -6.64 -16.03
N THR A 253 -67.05 -7.51 -16.49
CA THR A 253 -67.24 -8.41 -17.64
C THR A 253 -66.99 -9.88 -17.26
N ASP A 254 -67.52 -10.30 -16.11
CA ASP A 254 -67.44 -11.68 -15.60
C ASP A 254 -66.00 -12.17 -15.36
N GLY A 255 -65.07 -11.27 -15.04
CA GLY A 255 -63.68 -11.61 -14.72
C GLY A 255 -62.82 -12.00 -15.92
N LYS A 256 -63.25 -11.64 -17.14
CA LYS A 256 -62.49 -11.82 -18.37
C LYS A 256 -61.20 -11.00 -18.32
N ILE A 257 -60.14 -11.55 -18.92
CA ILE A 257 -58.86 -10.85 -19.06
C ILE A 257 -59.06 -9.70 -20.06
N SER A 258 -58.70 -8.50 -19.63
CA SER A 258 -58.81 -7.27 -20.41
C SER A 258 -57.52 -6.47 -20.27
N ARG A 259 -57.26 -5.57 -21.21
CA ARG A 259 -56.13 -4.66 -21.17
C ARG A 259 -56.67 -3.26 -20.87
N PRO A 260 -56.41 -2.70 -19.67
CA PRO A 260 -56.98 -1.41 -19.28
C PRO A 260 -56.69 -0.34 -20.33
N LEU A 261 -57.74 0.30 -20.83
CA LEU A 261 -57.67 1.50 -21.66
C LEU A 261 -58.19 2.73 -20.91
N VAL A 262 -58.73 2.50 -19.71
CA VAL A 262 -59.18 3.49 -18.75
C VAL A 262 -58.31 3.39 -17.50
N CYS A 263 -58.23 4.46 -16.73
CA CYS A 263 -57.31 4.59 -15.59
C CYS A 263 -55.82 4.50 -15.98
N LEU A 264 -55.50 4.95 -17.20
CA LEU A 264 -54.12 5.06 -17.68
C LEU A 264 -53.33 6.10 -16.88
N ASN A 265 -52.01 5.97 -16.89
CA ASN A 265 -51.16 7.03 -16.35
C ASN A 265 -51.41 8.36 -17.09
N ALA A 266 -51.04 9.48 -16.46
CA ALA A 266 -51.44 10.79 -16.94
C ALA A 266 -50.96 11.11 -18.37
N SER A 267 -49.74 10.70 -18.75
CA SER A 267 -49.22 10.93 -20.11
C SER A 267 -49.97 10.09 -21.15
N GLN A 268 -50.19 8.80 -20.87
CA GLN A 268 -50.96 7.92 -21.76
C GLN A 268 -52.41 8.39 -21.95
N ARG A 269 -53.02 8.92 -20.89
CA ARG A 269 -54.37 9.47 -20.92
C ARG A 269 -54.45 10.73 -21.77
N VAL A 270 -53.50 11.66 -21.59
CA VAL A 270 -53.42 12.89 -22.39
C VAL A 270 -53.22 12.55 -23.88
N ASP A 271 -52.29 11.66 -24.19
CA ASP A 271 -52.04 11.20 -25.57
C ASP A 271 -53.31 10.57 -26.20
N LEU A 272 -54.01 9.73 -25.43
CA LEU A 272 -55.27 9.12 -25.88
C LEU A 272 -56.34 10.18 -26.19
N ILE A 273 -56.54 11.15 -25.31
CA ILE A 273 -57.55 12.21 -25.46
C ILE A 273 -57.19 13.13 -26.62
N LEU A 274 -55.93 13.57 -26.74
CA LEU A 274 -55.48 14.44 -27.83
C LEU A 274 -55.67 13.77 -29.19
N ARG A 275 -55.36 12.48 -29.32
CA ARG A 275 -55.60 11.73 -30.55
C ARG A 275 -57.09 11.57 -30.86
N ALA A 276 -57.93 11.37 -29.85
CA ALA A 276 -59.38 11.34 -30.01
C ALA A 276 -59.90 12.68 -30.54
N LEU A 277 -59.48 13.80 -29.93
CA LEU A 277 -59.84 15.15 -30.35
C LEU A 277 -59.39 15.45 -31.77
N ASN A 278 -58.16 15.07 -32.14
CA ASN A 278 -57.64 15.25 -33.49
C ASN A 278 -58.37 14.42 -34.54
N SER A 279 -58.96 13.27 -34.16
CA SER A 279 -59.63 12.36 -35.09
C SER A 279 -61.12 12.65 -35.26
N ILE A 280 -61.80 13.11 -34.21
CA ILE A 280 -63.27 13.32 -34.18
C ILE A 280 -63.63 14.82 -34.26
N GLY A 281 -62.67 15.70 -33.97
CA GLY A 281 -62.87 17.15 -33.92
C GLY A 281 -63.67 17.60 -32.69
N TRP A 282 -64.09 18.87 -32.70
CA TRP A 282 -64.82 19.52 -31.59
C TRP A 282 -66.23 18.98 -31.31
N HIS A 283 -66.70 18.00 -32.09
CA HIS A 283 -68.00 17.35 -31.89
C HIS A 283 -68.08 16.60 -30.54
N PHE A 284 -66.92 16.35 -29.92
CA PHE A 284 -66.74 15.81 -28.56
C PHE A 284 -67.39 16.64 -27.43
N LEU A 285 -67.58 17.96 -27.61
CA LEU A 285 -67.94 18.88 -26.51
C LEU A 285 -69.43 19.29 -26.45
N VAL A 286 -70.26 18.90 -27.42
CA VAL A 286 -71.57 19.55 -27.61
C VAL A 286 -72.70 18.88 -26.82
N GLU A 287 -72.66 17.56 -26.61
CA GLU A 287 -73.55 16.84 -25.70
C GLU A 287 -72.75 15.66 -25.11
N VAL A 288 -72.68 15.56 -23.78
CA VAL A 288 -71.97 14.47 -23.10
C VAL A 288 -73.00 13.45 -22.62
N PRO A 289 -73.39 12.45 -23.45
CA PRO A 289 -73.99 11.25 -22.88
C PRO A 289 -72.94 10.60 -21.98
N ASP A 290 -73.40 9.99 -20.88
CA ASP A 290 -72.54 9.18 -20.02
C ASP A 290 -71.77 8.16 -20.87
N PRO A 291 -70.48 7.89 -20.58
CA PRO A 291 -69.72 6.94 -21.37
C PRO A 291 -70.40 5.58 -21.31
N ASP A 292 -70.58 4.95 -22.46
CA ASP A 292 -71.03 3.56 -22.54
C ASP A 292 -69.86 2.64 -22.15
N LEU A 293 -69.71 2.43 -20.83
CA LEU A 293 -68.66 1.58 -20.27
C LEU A 293 -68.66 0.15 -20.84
N PRO A 294 -69.81 -0.51 -21.08
CA PRO A 294 -69.86 -1.77 -21.81
C PRO A 294 -69.12 -1.75 -23.16
N ILE A 295 -69.26 -0.67 -23.94
CA ILE A 295 -68.53 -0.50 -25.20
C ILE A 295 -67.02 -0.39 -24.96
N VAL A 296 -66.60 0.40 -23.96
CA VAL A 296 -65.19 0.60 -23.62
C VAL A 296 -64.54 -0.69 -23.12
N PHE A 297 -65.22 -1.46 -22.28
CA PHE A 297 -64.75 -2.79 -21.86
C PHE A 297 -64.73 -3.79 -23.03
N GLY A 298 -65.56 -3.58 -24.05
CA GLY A 298 -65.44 -4.27 -25.34
C GLY A 298 -64.12 -3.98 -26.05
N LEU A 299 -63.66 -2.74 -26.02
CA LEU A 299 -62.38 -2.32 -26.60
C LEU A 299 -61.19 -2.87 -25.79
N GLU A 300 -61.23 -2.83 -24.46
CA GLU A 300 -60.18 -3.36 -23.58
C GLU A 300 -59.91 -4.85 -23.79
N ARG A 301 -60.92 -5.60 -24.25
CA ARG A 301 -60.75 -7.02 -24.62
C ARG A 301 -60.06 -7.22 -25.96
N LYS A 302 -60.20 -6.26 -26.88
CA LYS A 302 -59.72 -6.37 -28.25
C LYS A 302 -58.35 -5.74 -28.46
N TYR A 303 -58.02 -4.70 -27.70
CA TYR A 303 -56.84 -3.88 -27.92
C TYR A 303 -56.11 -3.58 -26.61
N ASP A 304 -54.76 -3.51 -26.64
CA ASP A 304 -54.02 -2.73 -25.64
C ASP A 304 -53.87 -1.29 -26.08
N TYR A 305 -53.43 -0.45 -25.14
CA TYR A 305 -53.12 0.95 -25.38
C TYR A 305 -52.26 1.15 -26.65
N LYS A 306 -51.15 0.42 -26.81
CA LYS A 306 -50.27 0.57 -27.97
C LYS A 306 -51.00 0.29 -29.30
N THR A 307 -51.77 -0.79 -29.34
CA THR A 307 -52.57 -1.20 -30.52
C THR A 307 -53.68 -0.20 -30.81
N VAL A 308 -54.35 0.35 -29.77
CA VAL A 308 -55.34 1.44 -29.93
C VAL A 308 -54.69 2.66 -30.55
N ILE A 309 -53.53 3.07 -30.03
CA ILE A 309 -52.79 4.24 -30.53
C ILE A 309 -52.34 4.05 -31.99
N GLU A 310 -51.85 2.86 -32.35
CA GLU A 310 -51.41 2.55 -33.72
C GLU A 310 -52.59 2.42 -34.70
N SER A 311 -53.71 1.87 -34.24
CA SER A 311 -54.89 1.60 -35.08
C SER A 311 -55.92 2.72 -35.04
N PHE A 312 -55.60 3.85 -34.43
CA PHE A 312 -56.55 4.90 -34.05
C PHE A 312 -57.41 5.38 -35.23
N LYS A 313 -56.83 5.57 -36.41
CA LYS A 313 -57.55 6.02 -37.62
C LYS A 313 -58.53 4.99 -38.20
N SER A 314 -58.37 3.72 -37.83
CA SER A 314 -59.20 2.60 -38.31
C SER A 314 -60.31 2.22 -37.33
N ILE A 315 -60.29 2.76 -36.11
CA ILE A 315 -61.33 2.52 -35.11
C ILE A 315 -62.51 3.45 -35.40
N ASN A 316 -63.73 2.92 -35.29
CA ASN A 316 -64.94 3.68 -35.48
C ASN A 316 -64.93 4.95 -34.57
N PRO A 317 -65.12 6.16 -35.13
CA PRO A 317 -65.11 7.41 -34.38
C PRO A 317 -66.03 7.43 -33.15
N ALA A 318 -67.19 6.75 -33.20
CA ALA A 318 -68.10 6.65 -32.06
C ALA A 318 -67.50 5.83 -30.89
N LEU A 319 -66.72 4.79 -31.19
CA LEU A 319 -66.03 3.98 -30.18
C LEU A 319 -64.88 4.76 -29.54
N LEU A 320 -64.15 5.54 -30.33
CA LEU A 320 -63.10 6.44 -29.85
C LEU A 320 -63.66 7.56 -28.97
N LEU A 321 -64.86 8.07 -29.29
CA LEU A 321 -65.58 9.04 -28.49
C LEU A 321 -65.89 8.47 -27.10
N HIS A 322 -66.50 7.29 -27.02
CA HIS A 322 -66.80 6.63 -25.74
C HIS A 322 -65.53 6.30 -24.93
N LEU A 323 -64.45 5.88 -25.60
CA LEU A 323 -63.17 5.63 -24.94
C LEU A 323 -62.56 6.90 -24.36
N ALA A 324 -62.54 8.00 -25.11
CA ALA A 324 -62.03 9.28 -24.63
C ALA A 324 -62.88 9.87 -23.49
N GLN A 325 -64.21 9.70 -23.56
CA GLN A 325 -65.12 10.08 -22.48
C GLN A 325 -64.83 9.26 -21.21
N ALA A 326 -64.76 7.93 -21.31
CA ALA A 326 -64.41 7.07 -20.19
C ALA A 326 -63.04 7.41 -19.60
N ALA A 327 -62.03 7.69 -20.44
CA ALA A 327 -60.70 8.09 -19.98
C ALA A 327 -60.73 9.41 -19.18
N LEU A 328 -61.66 10.33 -19.47
CA LEU A 328 -61.81 11.59 -18.73
C LEU A 328 -62.59 11.44 -17.42
N VAL A 329 -63.63 10.59 -17.38
CA VAL A 329 -64.58 10.58 -16.25
C VAL A 329 -64.39 9.44 -15.26
N CYS A 330 -63.74 8.34 -15.67
CA CYS A 330 -63.57 7.16 -14.82
C CYS A 330 -62.31 7.19 -13.96
N ASP A 331 -61.48 8.21 -14.08
CA ASP A 331 -60.27 8.38 -13.27
C ASP A 331 -60.21 9.80 -12.70
N THR A 332 -59.35 9.99 -11.69
CA THR A 332 -59.01 11.27 -11.09
C THR A 332 -58.72 12.34 -12.15
N PRO A 333 -59.33 13.53 -12.04
CA PRO A 333 -59.18 14.58 -13.05
C PRO A 333 -57.72 15.04 -13.14
N LEU A 334 -57.22 15.23 -14.37
CA LEU A 334 -55.86 15.73 -14.63
C LEU A 334 -55.57 17.09 -13.96
N ILE A 335 -56.63 17.89 -13.80
CA ILE A 335 -56.63 19.12 -13.02
C ILE A 335 -57.75 18.99 -11.99
N PRO A 336 -57.43 18.75 -10.71
CA PRO A 336 -58.44 18.75 -9.67
C PRO A 336 -58.97 20.17 -9.48
N VAL A 337 -60.25 20.38 -9.81
CA VAL A 337 -60.97 21.63 -9.54
C VAL A 337 -62.07 21.33 -8.52
N THR A 338 -62.04 22.03 -7.39
CA THR A 338 -63.03 21.83 -6.34
C THR A 338 -64.39 22.42 -6.73
N LYS A 339 -65.50 21.88 -6.17
CA LYS A 339 -66.84 22.46 -6.37
C LYS A 339 -66.90 23.94 -5.96
N GLN A 340 -66.13 24.33 -4.95
CA GLN A 340 -66.02 25.71 -4.49
C GLN A 340 -65.35 26.60 -5.55
N GLU A 341 -64.26 26.14 -6.18
CA GLU A 341 -63.61 26.86 -7.28
C GLU A 341 -64.50 26.94 -8.53
N VAL A 342 -65.20 25.87 -8.90
CA VAL A 342 -66.17 25.90 -10.01
C VAL A 342 -67.25 26.97 -9.75
N SER A 343 -67.72 27.09 -8.51
CA SER A 343 -68.71 28.11 -8.14
C SER A 343 -68.19 29.55 -8.29
N GLN A 344 -66.88 29.78 -8.09
CA GLN A 344 -66.23 31.08 -8.24
C GLN A 344 -66.08 31.49 -9.72
N TYR A 345 -66.07 30.52 -10.64
CA TYR A 345 -65.93 30.75 -12.08
C TYR A 345 -67.24 30.58 -12.86
N ARG A 346 -68.41 30.66 -12.21
CA ARG A 346 -69.73 30.54 -12.86
C ARG A 346 -69.95 31.52 -14.03
N ARG A 347 -69.22 32.63 -14.08
CA ARG A 347 -69.28 33.65 -15.15
C ARG A 347 -68.11 33.54 -16.15
N GLY A 348 -67.36 32.44 -16.11
CA GLY A 348 -66.16 32.22 -16.91
C GLY A 348 -64.87 32.36 -16.09
N LEU A 349 -63.82 31.66 -16.55
CA LEU A 349 -62.49 31.69 -15.97
C LEU A 349 -61.66 32.81 -16.62
N PRO A 350 -61.20 33.84 -15.87
CA PRO A 350 -60.36 34.89 -16.44
C PRO A 350 -59.06 34.33 -16.99
N ARG A 351 -58.62 34.80 -18.18
CA ARG A 351 -57.37 34.33 -18.82
C ARG A 351 -56.15 34.42 -17.89
N SER A 352 -56.09 35.44 -17.03
CA SER A 352 -55.02 35.64 -16.04
C SER A 352 -54.97 34.56 -14.94
N LYS A 353 -56.07 33.82 -14.73
CA LYS A 353 -56.17 32.75 -13.73
C LYS A 353 -55.96 31.35 -14.31
N ILE A 354 -56.01 31.20 -15.64
CA ILE A 354 -55.77 29.93 -16.34
C ILE A 354 -54.38 29.38 -16.01
N ARG A 355 -53.35 30.25 -16.01
CA ARG A 355 -51.96 29.85 -15.73
C ARG A 355 -51.81 29.20 -14.35
N ILE A 356 -52.45 29.75 -13.32
CA ILE A 356 -52.41 29.25 -11.94
C ILE A 356 -53.03 27.85 -11.83
N ILE A 357 -54.04 27.57 -12.65
CA ILE A 357 -54.72 26.26 -12.68
C ILE A 357 -53.88 25.24 -13.46
N ILE A 358 -53.28 25.64 -14.59
CA ILE A 358 -52.37 24.80 -15.38
C ILE A 358 -51.10 24.45 -14.58
N GLU A 359 -50.61 25.37 -13.75
CA GLU A 359 -49.44 25.16 -12.88
C GLU A 359 -49.65 24.08 -11.80
N ARG A 360 -50.86 23.54 -11.65
CA ARG A 360 -51.18 22.40 -10.77
C ARG A 360 -50.96 21.03 -11.43
N ILE A 361 -50.78 20.99 -12.75
CA ILE A 361 -50.53 19.74 -13.50
C ILE A 361 -49.09 19.27 -13.21
N PRO A 362 -48.84 18.00 -12.84
CA PRO A 362 -47.48 17.49 -12.61
C PRO A 362 -46.53 17.71 -13.80
N GLU A 363 -45.26 18.03 -13.52
CA GLU A 363 -44.18 18.29 -14.50
C GLU A 363 -44.06 17.29 -15.66
N PRO A 364 -44.18 15.95 -15.50
CA PRO A 364 -44.06 15.02 -16.62
C PRO A 364 -45.23 15.08 -17.62
N VAL A 365 -46.34 15.74 -17.28
CA VAL A 365 -47.55 15.85 -18.12
C VAL A 365 -47.63 17.22 -18.80
N ARG A 366 -46.87 18.21 -18.32
CA ARG A 366 -46.88 19.60 -18.82
C ARG A 366 -45.93 19.82 -20.01
N LYS A 367 -44.97 18.90 -20.22
CA LYS A 367 -43.86 19.05 -21.19
C LYS A 367 -44.09 18.31 -22.52
N ASP A 368 -45.07 17.43 -22.58
CA ASP A 368 -45.57 16.78 -23.81
C ASP A 368 -46.77 17.56 -24.35
#